data_AF-A0A1V4VRQ4-F1
#
_entry.id   AF-A0A1V4VRQ4-F1
#
_cell.length_a   1.000
_cell.length_b   1.000
_cell.length_c   1.000
_cell.angle_alpha   90.00
_cell.angle_beta   90.00
_cell.angle_gamma   90.00
#
_symmetry.space_group_name_H-M   'P 1'
#
loop_
_entity.id
_entity.type
_entity.pdbx_description
1 polymer ?
#
loop_
_entity_poly.entity_id
_entity_poly.type
_entity_poly.pdbx_seq_one_letter_code
_entity_poly.pdbx_strand_id
1 'polypeptide(L)'
;MKREVNPGVAAVLNFFFPGVGYIYLGIFGKALIHLLIGCFVLYEILIKTTSLPLPYLVIGFLNLAISTYNGYFDAQQINSAKNIANDTLADNKSDTNFKDIFPKQGNPLRWFLLIPAFFFGLYLVFKLFM
;
A
#
# COMPACT_ATOMS: atom_id res chain seq x y z
N MET A 1 -18.43 -5.66 18.59
CA MET A 1 -17.86 -6.89 18.00
C MET A 1 -16.60 -6.50 17.22
N LYS A 2 -15.40 -6.54 17.84
CA LYS A 2 -14.15 -6.09 17.20
C LYS A 2 -13.60 -7.21 16.32
N ARG A 3 -13.95 -7.22 15.02
CA ARG A 3 -13.49 -8.21 14.04
C ARG A 3 -11.95 -8.27 13.98
N GLU A 4 -11.41 -9.47 13.91
CA GLU A 4 -10.06 -9.69 13.38
C GLU A 4 -10.10 -9.40 11.89
N VAL A 5 -9.05 -8.74 11.37
CA VAL A 5 -8.96 -8.44 9.94
C VAL A 5 -8.36 -9.65 9.24
N ASN A 6 -9.03 -10.18 8.23
CA ASN A 6 -8.52 -11.37 7.53
C ASN A 6 -7.44 -10.96 6.51
N PRO A 7 -6.19 -11.42 6.63
CA PRO A 7 -5.11 -11.05 5.71
C PRO A 7 -5.36 -11.50 4.26
N GLY A 8 -6.00 -12.65 4.07
CA GLY A 8 -6.35 -13.15 2.75
C GLY A 8 -7.36 -12.23 2.06
N VAL A 9 -8.34 -11.72 2.80
CA VAL A 9 -9.35 -10.78 2.25
C VAL A 9 -8.68 -9.47 1.83
N ALA A 10 -7.77 -8.93 2.63
CA ALA A 10 -7.03 -7.72 2.28
C ALA A 10 -6.16 -7.90 1.02
N ALA A 11 -5.50 -9.05 0.89
CA ALA A 11 -4.70 -9.39 -0.28
C ALA A 11 -5.56 -9.51 -1.55
N VAL A 12 -6.65 -10.29 -1.48
CA VAL A 12 -7.56 -10.49 -2.61
C VAL A 12 -8.18 -9.16 -3.06
N LEU A 13 -8.61 -8.32 -2.11
CA LEU A 13 -9.13 -7.00 -2.44
C LEU A 13 -8.10 -6.11 -3.15
N ASN A 14 -6.85 -6.10 -2.70
CA ASN A 14 -5.78 -5.33 -3.35
C ASN A 14 -5.31 -5.93 -4.67
N PHE A 15 -5.48 -7.24 -4.88
CA PHE A 15 -5.18 -7.91 -6.14
C PHE A 15 -6.16 -7.50 -7.25
N PHE A 16 -7.46 -7.43 -6.95
CA PHE A 16 -8.46 -6.99 -7.92
C PHE A 16 -8.52 -5.46 -8.06
N PHE A 17 -8.40 -4.75 -6.93
CA PHE A 17 -8.53 -3.30 -6.88
C PHE A 17 -7.42 -2.71 -5.99
N PRO A 18 -6.27 -2.34 -6.58
CA PRO A 18 -5.18 -1.76 -5.83
C PRO A 18 -5.65 -0.56 -5.01
N GLY A 19 -5.55 -0.65 -3.68
CA GLY A 19 -5.99 0.40 -2.76
C GLY A 19 -7.19 -0.01 -1.90
N VAL A 20 -8.10 -0.84 -2.41
CA VAL A 20 -9.35 -1.21 -1.71
C VAL A 20 -9.10 -2.12 -0.52
N GLY A 21 -8.11 -3.02 -0.60
CA GLY A 21 -7.68 -3.84 0.55
C GLY A 21 -7.19 -2.97 1.71
N TYR A 22 -6.57 -1.82 1.45
CA TYR A 22 -6.19 -0.90 2.51
C TYR A 22 -7.38 -0.15 3.12
N ILE A 23 -8.46 0.09 2.36
CA ILE A 23 -9.71 0.64 2.91
C ILE A 23 -10.33 -0.37 3.87
N TYR A 24 -10.33 -1.65 3.51
CA TYR A 24 -10.76 -2.74 4.40
C TYR A 24 -9.96 -2.78 5.72
N LEU A 25 -8.66 -2.49 5.66
CA LEU A 25 -7.79 -2.39 6.83
C LEU A 25 -7.89 -1.05 7.58
N GLY A 26 -8.61 -0.05 7.05
CA GLY A 26 -8.69 1.30 7.60
C GLY A 26 -7.44 2.17 7.37
N ILE A 27 -6.53 1.75 6.50
CA ILE A 27 -5.28 2.46 6.16
C ILE A 27 -5.50 3.36 4.94
N PHE A 28 -6.24 4.46 5.11
CA PHE A 28 -6.63 5.34 4.00
C PHE A 28 -5.47 5.99 3.24
N GLY A 29 -4.36 6.30 3.92
CA GLY A 29 -3.19 6.91 3.27
C GLY A 29 -2.58 6.02 2.18
N LYS A 30 -2.42 4.72 2.46
CA LYS A 30 -1.92 3.74 1.48
C LYS A 30 -2.96 3.47 0.40
N ALA A 31 -4.24 3.41 0.78
CA ALA A 31 -5.36 3.24 -0.16
C ALA A 31 -5.32 4.30 -1.27
N LEU A 32 -5.20 5.58 -0.90
CA LEU A 32 -5.23 6.68 -1.85
C LEU A 32 -4.06 6.62 -2.84
N ILE A 33 -2.85 6.30 -2.37
CA ILE A 33 -1.65 6.22 -3.22
C ILE A 33 -1.83 5.13 -4.29
N HIS A 34 -2.20 3.92 -3.89
CA HIS A 34 -2.34 2.79 -4.82
C HIS A 34 -3.50 3.02 -5.81
N LEU A 35 -4.57 3.68 -5.37
CA LEU A 35 -5.70 4.05 -6.21
C LEU A 35 -5.29 5.11 -7.26
N LEU A 36 -4.56 6.16 -6.85
CA LEU A 36 -4.08 7.19 -7.77
C LEU A 36 -3.13 6.63 -8.84
N ILE A 37 -2.22 5.73 -8.45
CA ILE A 37 -1.34 5.05 -9.41
C ILE A 37 -2.15 4.19 -10.38
N GLY A 38 -3.14 3.44 -9.89
CA GLY A 38 -4.04 2.64 -10.73
C GLY A 38 -4.81 3.50 -11.73
N CYS A 39 -5.40 4.61 -11.27
CA CYS A 39 -6.11 5.57 -12.12
C CYS A 39 -5.19 6.21 -13.17
N PHE A 40 -3.97 6.57 -12.80
CA PHE A 40 -3.00 7.15 -13.73
C PHE A 40 -2.61 6.16 -14.84
N VAL A 41 -2.31 4.91 -14.47
CA VAL A 41 -1.98 3.84 -15.44
C VAL A 41 -3.17 3.58 -16.36
N LEU A 42 -4.39 3.50 -15.83
CA LEU A 42 -5.60 3.31 -16.62
C LEU A 42 -5.87 4.48 -17.58
N TYR A 43 -5.70 5.72 -17.11
CA TYR A 43 -5.86 6.90 -17.94
C TYR A 43 -4.91 6.91 -19.13
N GLU A 44 -3.63 6.60 -18.90
CA GLU A 44 -2.63 6.57 -19.98
C GLU A 44 -2.91 5.45 -20.98
N ILE A 45 -3.29 4.25 -20.52
CA ILE A 45 -3.60 3.10 -21.39
C ILE A 45 -4.90 3.30 -22.19
N LEU A 46 -5.97 3.78 -21.55
CA LEU A 46 -7.31 3.84 -22.15
C LEU A 46 -7.54 5.10 -22.99
N ILE A 47 -6.97 6.24 -22.59
CA ILE A 47 -7.31 7.54 -23.20
C ILE A 47 -6.23 7.99 -24.20
N LYS A 48 -4.95 7.70 -23.93
CA LYS A 48 -3.85 8.27 -24.74
C LYS A 48 -3.24 7.32 -25.76
N THR A 49 -3.47 6.02 -25.65
CA THR A 49 -2.74 5.05 -26.49
C THR A 49 -3.64 4.08 -27.23
N THR A 50 -3.39 3.91 -28.53
CA THR A 50 -3.99 2.85 -29.37
C THR A 50 -3.26 1.51 -29.26
N SER A 51 -2.05 1.50 -28.69
CA SER A 51 -1.23 0.32 -28.40
C SER A 51 -0.88 0.30 -26.92
N LEU A 52 -0.76 -0.87 -26.29
CA LEU A 52 -0.42 -0.99 -24.87
C LEU A 52 1.05 -0.65 -24.64
N PRO A 53 1.39 0.52 -24.06
CA PRO A 53 2.77 0.87 -23.80
C PRO A 53 3.33 0.03 -22.64
N LEU A 54 4.33 -0.80 -22.94
CA LEU A 54 4.97 -1.73 -21.99
C LEU A 54 5.34 -1.10 -20.63
N PRO A 55 5.87 0.15 -20.56
CA PRO A 55 6.23 0.75 -19.27
C PRO A 55 5.05 0.91 -18.30
N TYR A 56 3.87 1.30 -18.79
CA TYR A 56 2.70 1.51 -17.93
C TYR A 56 2.09 0.18 -17.47
N LEU A 57 2.20 -0.87 -18.30
CA LEU A 57 1.87 -2.23 -17.88
C LEU A 57 2.77 -2.69 -16.72
N VAL A 58 4.09 -2.48 -16.84
CA VAL A 58 5.04 -2.83 -15.76
C VAL A 58 4.69 -2.08 -14.47
N ILE A 59 4.39 -0.78 -14.55
CA ILE A 59 3.97 0.02 -13.39
C ILE A 59 2.66 -0.51 -12.79
N GLY A 60 1.67 -0.83 -13.62
CA GLY A 60 0.40 -1.40 -13.19
C GLY A 60 0.58 -2.72 -12.44
N PHE A 61 1.36 -3.64 -13.01
CA PHE A 61 1.64 -4.94 -12.40
C PHE A 61 2.43 -4.81 -11.09
N LEU A 62 3.45 -3.93 -11.06
CA LEU A 62 4.20 -3.68 -9.83
C LEU A 62 3.31 -3.07 -8.73
N ASN A 63 2.46 -2.10 -9.09
CA ASN A 63 1.50 -1.50 -8.15
C ASN A 63 0.56 -2.57 -7.57
N LEU A 64 0.07 -3.48 -8.41
CA LEU A 64 -0.81 -4.58 -8.02
C LEU A 64 -0.10 -5.58 -7.08
N ALA A 65 1.11 -6.00 -7.43
CA ALA A 65 1.91 -6.92 -6.63
C ALA A 65 2.28 -6.32 -5.26
N ILE A 66 2.75 -5.07 -5.23
CA ILE A 66 3.11 -4.36 -4.00
C ILE A 66 1.87 -4.16 -3.13
N SER A 67 0.75 -3.72 -3.70
CA SER A 67 -0.50 -3.50 -2.98
C SER A 67 -1.01 -4.80 -2.35
N THR A 68 -0.97 -5.90 -3.10
CA THR A 68 -1.40 -7.23 -2.63
C THR A 68 -0.52 -7.74 -1.50
N TYR A 69 0.80 -7.72 -1.70
CA TYR A 69 1.76 -8.18 -0.70
C TYR A 69 1.68 -7.37 0.60
N ASN A 70 1.74 -6.05 0.49
CA ASN A 70 1.67 -5.17 1.65
C ASN A 70 0.30 -5.23 2.33
N GLY A 71 -0.80 -5.39 1.59
CA GLY A 71 -2.14 -5.58 2.16
C GLY A 71 -2.21 -6.81 3.06
N TYR A 72 -1.60 -7.92 2.64
CA TYR A 72 -1.50 -9.13 3.47
C TYR A 72 -0.68 -8.89 4.75
N PHE A 73 0.52 -8.32 4.61
CA PHE A 73 1.43 -8.09 5.74
C PHE A 73 0.91 -7.05 6.74
N ASP A 74 0.29 -5.98 6.26
CA ASP A 74 -0.31 -4.96 7.12
C ASP A 74 -1.48 -5.55 7.93
N ALA A 75 -2.29 -6.41 7.32
CA ALA A 75 -3.37 -7.11 8.02
C ALA A 75 -2.84 -8.02 9.14
N GLN A 76 -1.75 -8.76 8.88
CA GLN A 76 -1.09 -9.56 9.90
C GLN A 76 -0.55 -8.68 11.04
N GLN A 77 0.10 -7.57 10.72
CA GLN A 77 0.62 -6.64 11.73
C GLN A 77 -0.50 -6.07 12.60
N ILE A 78 -1.65 -5.71 12.02
CA ILE A 78 -2.81 -5.22 12.77
C ILE A 78 -3.31 -6.29 13.75
N ASN A 79 -3.41 -7.55 13.32
CA ASN A 79 -3.85 -8.63 14.20
C ASN A 79 -2.84 -8.90 15.32
N SER A 80 -1.54 -8.96 15.01
CA SER A 80 -0.49 -9.17 16.00
C SER A 80 -0.46 -8.04 17.04
N ALA A 81 -0.56 -6.79 16.61
CA ALA A 81 -0.61 -5.63 17.51
C ALA A 81 -1.85 -5.66 18.42
N LYS A 82 -3.00 -6.09 17.89
CA LYS A 82 -4.23 -6.21 18.65
C LYS A 82 -4.15 -7.31 19.72
N ASN A 83 -3.52 -8.44 19.42
CA ASN A 83 -3.31 -9.53 20.38
C ASN A 83 -2.43 -9.06 21.54
N ILE A 84 -1.30 -8.42 21.24
CA ILE A 84 -0.40 -7.86 22.26
C ILE A 84 -1.13 -6.83 23.13
N ALA A 85 -1.91 -5.93 22.54
CA ALA A 85 -2.68 -4.94 23.29
C ALA A 85 -3.72 -5.58 24.23
N ASN A 86 -4.40 -6.65 23.79
CA ASN A 86 -5.35 -7.38 24.62
C ASN A 86 -4.65 -8.11 25.77
N ASP A 87 -3.49 -8.72 25.51
CA ASP A 87 -2.68 -9.38 26.54
C ASP A 87 -2.17 -8.37 27.59
N THR A 88 -1.73 -7.19 27.13
CA THR A 88 -1.27 -6.09 28.01
C THR A 88 -2.40 -5.51 28.86
N LEU A 89 -3.61 -5.41 28.31
CA LEU A 89 -4.82 -4.96 29.04
C LEU A 89 -5.32 -6.01 30.03
N ALA A 90 -5.13 -7.30 29.74
CA ALA A 90 -5.43 -8.38 30.68
C ALA A 90 -4.44 -8.45 31.85
N ASP A 91 -3.19 -8.04 31.61
CA ASP A 91 -2.11 -8.08 32.62
C ASP A 91 -2.00 -6.79 33.47
N ASN A 92 -2.61 -5.69 33.01
CA ASN A 92 -2.89 -4.45 33.73
C ASN A 92 -1.81 -3.97 34.74
N LYS A 93 -0.51 -4.02 34.37
CA LYS A 93 0.57 -3.26 35.02
C LYS A 93 1.88 -3.30 34.22
N SER A 94 1.98 -2.62 33.08
CA SER A 94 3.29 -2.06 32.74
C SER A 94 3.15 -0.78 31.92
N ASP A 95 3.91 0.22 32.34
CA ASP A 95 4.03 1.58 31.80
C ASP A 95 4.62 1.61 30.38
N THR A 96 4.18 0.75 29.47
CA THR A 96 4.60 0.81 28.07
C THR A 96 3.70 1.79 27.34
N ASN A 97 4.27 2.95 27.02
CA ASN A 97 3.63 3.98 26.21
C ASN A 97 2.98 3.35 24.98
N PHE A 98 1.67 3.51 24.85
CA PHE A 98 0.85 3.04 23.73
C PHE A 98 1.41 3.40 22.34
N LYS A 99 2.26 4.45 22.27
CA LYS A 99 2.99 4.89 21.07
C LYS A 99 4.10 3.92 20.61
N ASP A 100 4.65 3.08 21.48
CA ASP A 100 5.75 2.16 21.16
C ASP A 100 5.26 0.83 20.54
N ILE A 101 3.97 0.53 20.70
CA ILE A 101 3.33 -0.68 20.15
C ILE A 101 3.04 -0.52 18.65
N PHE A 102 2.85 0.71 18.18
CA PHE A 102 2.73 0.99 16.75
C PHE A 102 4.13 1.10 16.16
N PRO A 103 4.55 0.21 15.23
CA PRO A 103 5.80 0.41 14.52
C PRO A 103 5.74 1.80 13.88
N LYS A 104 6.74 2.65 14.18
CA LYS A 104 6.86 4.00 13.60
C LYS A 104 6.66 3.88 12.09
N GLN A 105 5.47 4.25 11.64
CA GLN A 105 5.08 4.24 10.25
C GLN A 105 6.10 5.12 9.52
N GLY A 106 7.04 4.47 8.82
CA GLY A 106 8.17 5.13 8.19
C GLY A 106 7.66 6.30 7.37
N ASN A 107 8.28 7.48 7.56
CA ASN A 107 7.75 8.77 7.12
C ASN A 107 7.15 8.65 5.70
N PRO A 108 5.81 8.70 5.55
CA PRO A 108 5.15 8.47 4.27
C PRO A 108 5.58 9.50 3.21
N LEU A 109 6.03 10.67 3.66
CA LEU A 109 6.60 11.73 2.83
C LEU A 109 7.88 11.27 2.10
N ARG A 110 8.65 10.35 2.69
CA ARG A 110 9.89 9.84 2.12
C ARG A 110 9.61 8.99 0.87
N TRP A 111 8.57 8.16 0.92
CA TRP A 111 8.08 7.41 -0.24
C TRP A 111 7.37 8.31 -1.24
N PHE A 112 6.62 9.32 -0.76
CA PHE A 112 5.93 10.28 -1.61
C PHE A 112 6.88 11.14 -2.46
N LEU A 113 8.11 11.38 -2.00
CA LEU A 113 9.15 12.10 -2.77
C LEU A 113 10.00 11.15 -3.63
N LEU A 114 10.33 9.96 -3.13
CA LEU A 114 11.17 9.01 -3.86
C LEU A 114 10.45 8.40 -5.07
N ILE A 115 9.15 8.18 -5.00
CA ILE A 115 8.40 7.54 -6.09
C ILE A 115 8.29 8.46 -7.32
N PRO A 116 7.88 9.73 -7.23
CA PRO A 116 7.91 10.65 -8.36
C PRO A 116 9.32 10.93 -8.87
N ALA A 117 10.32 11.03 -7.98
CA ALA A 117 11.71 11.23 -8.39
C ALA A 117 12.26 10.02 -9.16
N PHE A 118 11.91 8.79 -8.75
CA PHE A 118 12.27 7.57 -9.46
C PHE A 118 11.63 7.52 -10.85
N PHE A 119 10.32 7.81 -10.96
CA PHE A 119 9.64 7.84 -12.25
C PHE A 119 10.12 8.98 -13.16
N PHE A 120 10.43 10.14 -12.60
CA PHE A 120 11.02 11.26 -13.34
C PHE A 120 12.44 10.93 -13.85
N GLY A 121 13.25 10.25 -13.02
CA GLY A 121 14.56 9.74 -13.43
C GLY A 121 14.45 8.71 -14.55
N LEU A 122 13.50 7.77 -14.43
CA LEU A 122 13.25 6.78 -15.48
C LEU A 122 12.83 7.45 -16.80
N TYR A 123 11.91 8.43 -16.74
CA TYR A 123 11.47 9.21 -17.89
C TYR A 123 12.61 9.96 -18.57
N LEU A 124 13.50 10.60 -17.80
CA LEU A 124 14.67 11.30 -18.34
C LEU A 124 15.63 10.35 -19.06
N VAL A 125 15.89 9.18 -18.48
CA VAL A 125 16.71 8.15 -19.12
C VAL A 125 16.08 7.72 -20.45
N PHE A 126 14.79 7.43 -20.48
CA PHE A 126 14.11 7.03 -21.71
C PHE A 126 14.15 8.11 -22.81
N LYS A 127 14.02 9.38 -22.44
CA LYS A 127 14.09 10.51 -23.40
C LYS A 127 15.49 10.74 -23.97
N LEU A 128 16.54 10.24 -23.30
CA LEU A 128 17.93 10.35 -23.75
C LEU A 128 18.33 9.24 -24.74
N PHE A 129 17.57 8.13 -24.79
CA PHE A 129 17.88 6.97 -25.63
C PHE A 129 16.93 6.78 -26.84
N MET A 130 15.95 7.67 -27.04
CA MET A 130 15.16 7.81 -28.28
C MET A 130 15.45 9.15 -28.93
#